data_AF-A0A2L1TJU9-F1
#
_entry.id   AF-A0A2L1TJU9-F1
#
_cell.length_a   1.000
_cell.length_b   1.000
_cell.length_c   1.000
_cell.angle_alpha   90.00
_cell.angle_beta   90.00
_cell.angle_gamma   90.00
#
_symmetry.space_group_name_H-M   'P 1'
#
loop_
_entity.id
_entity.type
_entity.pdbx_description
1 polymer ?
#
loop_
_entity_poly.entity_id
_entity_poly.type
_entity_poly.pdbx_seq_one_letter_code
_entity_poly.pdbx_strand_id
1 'polypeptide(L)'
;MSKAVAVYDYPHFYGAPMQYPPYYRNGSDRPMESTILPKTIVYLTKVDPKIIEHLQMHKGQKIHVITTVGKLEGKLDNVYIDHITLISHGKKLHIRIHEIVYFEKA
;
A
#
# COMPACT_ATOMS: atom_id res chain seq x y z
N MET A 1 -4.09 30.73 7.45
CA MET A 1 -2.94 30.72 8.38
C MET A 1 -3.07 29.48 9.26
N SER A 2 -2.00 28.68 9.30
CA SER A 2 -1.87 27.42 10.06
C SER A 2 -1.96 27.60 11.57
N LYS A 3 -2.37 26.53 12.28
CA LYS A 3 -1.57 25.97 13.38
C LYS A 3 -1.95 24.51 13.62
N ALA A 4 -0.94 23.64 13.52
CA ALA A 4 -0.98 22.26 13.95
C ALA A 4 -0.93 22.19 15.49
N VAL A 5 -1.57 21.18 16.07
CA VAL A 5 -1.25 20.73 17.43
C VAL A 5 -1.17 19.21 17.39
N ALA A 6 0.04 18.69 17.50
CA ALA A 6 0.30 17.30 17.78
C ALA A 6 0.04 17.05 19.27
N VAL A 7 -0.66 15.96 19.59
CA VAL A 7 -0.70 15.43 20.95
C VAL A 7 -0.37 13.95 20.85
N TYR A 8 0.85 13.60 21.25
CA TYR A 8 1.21 12.22 21.58
C TYR A 8 0.71 11.96 22.99
N ASP A 9 -0.08 10.90 23.16
CA ASP A 9 -0.46 10.41 24.49
C ASP A 9 -0.13 8.92 24.61
N TYR A 10 0.89 8.68 25.41
CA TYR A 10 1.22 7.47 26.16
C TYR A 10 1.65 8.02 27.53
N PRO A 11 1.47 7.35 28.67
CA PRO A 11 1.16 5.93 28.89
C PRO A 11 0.12 5.70 30.02
N HIS A 12 -0.34 4.47 30.29
CA HIS A 12 -0.66 4.08 31.68
C HIS A 12 -0.39 2.59 31.97
N PHE A 13 0.66 2.41 32.75
CA PHE A 13 1.03 1.27 33.59
C PHE A 13 0.19 1.29 34.88
N TYR A 14 -0.36 0.15 35.34
CA TYR A 14 -0.62 -0.28 36.76
C TYR A 14 -1.24 -1.70 36.66
N GLY A 15 -0.73 -2.79 37.24
CA GLY A 15 -0.57 -3.10 38.67
C GLY A 15 -1.52 -4.27 39.04
N ALA A 16 -1.01 -5.43 39.47
CA ALA A 16 -1.82 -6.59 39.93
C ALA A 16 -2.18 -6.48 41.43
N PRO A 17 -2.92 -7.43 42.06
CA PRO A 17 -4.27 -7.95 41.78
C PRO A 17 -5.24 -7.68 42.96
N MET A 18 -6.54 -7.52 42.73
CA MET A 18 -7.55 -7.46 43.82
C MET A 18 -8.57 -8.60 43.67
N GLN A 19 -8.57 -9.52 44.64
CA GLN A 19 -9.60 -10.54 44.84
C GLN A 19 -10.66 -10.01 45.82
N TYR A 20 -11.96 -10.23 45.53
CA TYR A 20 -13.12 -10.53 46.42
C TYR A 20 -14.45 -10.19 45.69
N PRO A 21 -15.61 -10.80 46.05
CA PRO A 21 -16.10 -12.16 45.83
C PRO A 21 -17.28 -12.22 44.81
N PRO A 22 -17.83 -13.39 44.42
CA PRO A 22 -18.83 -13.46 43.36
C PRO A 22 -20.25 -13.23 43.92
N TYR A 23 -20.81 -12.04 43.68
CA TYR A 23 -22.26 -11.82 43.84
C TYR A 23 -22.94 -12.14 42.52
N TYR A 24 -23.67 -13.25 42.50
CA TYR A 24 -24.58 -13.62 41.43
C TYR A 24 -25.63 -12.52 41.23
N ARG A 25 -25.65 -11.90 40.04
CA ARG A 25 -26.79 -11.11 39.57
C ARG A 25 -27.30 -11.74 38.27
N ASN A 26 -28.33 -12.57 38.41
CA ASN A 26 -29.17 -12.98 37.30
C ASN A 26 -29.96 -11.76 36.83
N GLY A 27 -29.71 -11.32 35.60
CA GLY A 27 -30.45 -10.28 34.91
C GLY A 27 -30.19 -10.42 33.43
N SER A 28 -31.23 -10.84 32.70
CA SER A 28 -31.29 -10.83 31.25
C SER A 28 -31.05 -9.41 30.69
N ASP A 29 -30.63 -9.37 29.42
CA ASP A 29 -30.63 -8.20 28.54
C ASP A 29 -29.40 -7.29 28.57
N ARG A 30 -28.29 -7.77 27.97
CA ARG A 30 -27.57 -7.01 26.94
C ARG A 30 -27.09 -7.96 25.85
N PRO A 31 -27.47 -7.77 24.57
CA PRO A 31 -26.68 -8.31 23.48
C PRO A 31 -25.28 -7.75 23.67
N MET A 32 -24.31 -8.64 23.88
CA MET A 32 -22.91 -8.28 23.82
C MET A 32 -22.68 -7.91 22.35
N GLU A 33 -22.87 -6.63 22.04
CA GLU A 33 -22.60 -6.05 20.74
C GLU A 33 -21.13 -6.35 20.50
N SER A 34 -20.88 -7.42 19.73
CA SER A 34 -19.53 -7.84 19.40
C SER A 34 -18.92 -6.64 18.74
N THR A 35 -18.00 -5.97 19.44
CA THR A 35 -17.27 -4.84 18.88
C THR A 35 -16.45 -5.43 17.74
N ILE A 36 -16.99 -5.40 16.51
CA ILE A 36 -16.29 -5.82 15.31
C ILE A 36 -15.21 -4.76 15.12
N LEU A 37 -14.07 -4.96 15.76
CA LEU A 37 -12.89 -4.13 15.54
C LEU A 37 -12.57 -4.21 14.04
N PRO A 38 -12.42 -3.07 13.35
CA PRO A 38 -12.09 -3.09 11.93
C PRO A 38 -10.77 -3.83 11.77
N LYS A 39 -10.82 -4.97 11.06
CA LYS A 39 -9.62 -5.75 10.76
C LYS A 39 -8.74 -4.92 9.84
N THR A 40 -7.66 -4.36 10.40
CA THR A 40 -6.68 -3.63 9.60
C THR A 40 -5.97 -4.63 8.71
N ILE A 41 -6.09 -4.46 7.39
CA ILE A 41 -5.40 -5.28 6.40
C ILE A 41 -4.14 -4.54 5.98
N VAL A 42 -2.98 -5.15 6.21
CA VAL A 42 -1.68 -4.64 5.78
C VAL A 42 -1.18 -5.48 4.61
N TYR A 43 -0.84 -4.83 3.50
CA TYR A 43 -0.20 -5.47 2.34
C TYR A 43 1.28 -5.14 2.34
N LEU A 44 2.13 -6.17 2.39
CA LEU A 44 3.58 -6.03 2.33
C LEU A 44 4.08 -6.66 1.02
N THR A 45 4.86 -5.90 0.24
CA THR A 45 5.50 -6.41 -0.97
C THR A 45 6.95 -5.95 -1.03
N LYS A 46 7.80 -6.77 -1.65
CA LYS A 46 9.17 -6.36 -1.98
C LYS A 46 9.11 -5.53 -3.25
N VAL A 47 9.83 -4.40 -3.24
CA VAL A 47 9.89 -3.48 -4.37
C VAL A 47 11.34 -3.16 -4.65
N ASP A 48 11.62 -2.91 -5.93
CA ASP A 48 12.88 -2.33 -6.37
C ASP A 48 12.67 -0.82 -6.52
N PRO A 49 12.94 -0.01 -5.48
CA PRO A 49 12.57 1.40 -5.51
C PRO A 49 13.31 2.18 -6.59
N LYS A 50 14.54 1.77 -6.94
CA LYS A 50 15.35 2.46 -7.94
C LYS A 50 14.78 2.38 -9.34
N ILE A 51 14.27 1.22 -9.77
CA ILE A 51 13.68 1.11 -11.10
C ILE A 51 12.41 1.95 -11.21
N ILE A 52 11.60 1.98 -10.15
CA ILE A 52 10.38 2.81 -10.05
C ILE A 52 10.74 4.29 -10.12
N GLU A 53 11.72 4.74 -9.32
CA GLU A 53 12.22 6.12 -9.35
C GLU A 53 12.67 6.52 -10.76
N HIS A 54 13.48 5.68 -11.42
CA HIS A 54 13.96 5.96 -12.76
C HIS A 54 12.83 6.00 -13.79
N LEU A 55 11.88 5.07 -13.75
CA LEU A 55 10.70 5.09 -14.62
C LEU A 55 9.86 6.36 -14.38
N GLN A 56 9.69 6.78 -13.13
CA GLN A 56 8.95 7.99 -12.78
C GLN A 56 9.55 9.25 -13.44
N MET A 57 10.88 9.34 -13.55
CA MET A 57 11.57 10.45 -14.21
C MET A 57 11.28 10.54 -15.72
N HIS A 58 10.91 9.42 -16.34
CA HIS A 58 10.60 9.32 -17.77
C HIS A 58 9.10 9.30 -18.06
N LYS A 59 8.25 9.58 -17.06
CA LYS A 59 6.80 9.64 -17.25
C LYS A 59 6.44 10.68 -18.32
N GLY A 60 5.58 10.28 -19.24
CA GLY A 60 5.17 11.06 -20.41
C GLY A 60 6.14 11.01 -21.60
N GLN A 61 7.29 10.36 -21.48
CA GLN A 61 8.28 10.24 -22.56
C GLN A 61 8.09 8.95 -23.34
N LYS A 62 8.59 8.91 -24.58
CA LYS A 62 8.72 7.65 -25.32
C LYS A 62 9.92 6.88 -24.77
N ILE A 63 9.70 5.59 -24.52
CA ILE A 63 10.71 4.66 -24.02
C ILE A 63 10.60 3.34 -24.76
N HIS A 64 11.70 2.59 -24.77
CA HIS A 64 11.69 1.18 -25.06
C HIS A 64 11.78 0.40 -23.76
N VAL A 65 10.90 -0.58 -23.59
CA VAL A 65 10.90 -1.51 -22.46
C VAL A 65 11.25 -2.88 -23.00
N ILE A 66 12.32 -3.48 -22.46
CA ILE A 66 12.70 -4.85 -22.77
C ILE A 66 12.17 -5.73 -21.66
N THR A 67 11.23 -6.59 -22.03
CA THR A 67 10.63 -7.58 -21.15
C THR A 67 11.22 -8.95 -21.39
N THR A 68 10.95 -9.89 -20.49
CA THR A 68 11.28 -11.32 -20.64
C THR A 68 10.75 -11.94 -21.94
N VAL A 69 9.65 -11.41 -22.48
CA VAL A 69 8.98 -11.91 -23.70
C VAL A 69 9.31 -11.12 -24.97
N GLY A 70 9.98 -9.97 -24.85
CA GLY A 70 10.37 -9.15 -26.01
C GLY A 70 10.37 -7.64 -25.76
N LYS A 71 10.55 -6.88 -26.85
CA LYS A 71 10.62 -5.42 -26.85
C LYS A 71 9.24 -4.78 -27.01
N LEU A 72 8.94 -3.80 -26.17
CA LEU A 72 7.78 -2.93 -26.27
C LEU A 72 8.24 -1.48 -26.45
N GLU A 73 7.60 -0.76 -27.36
CA GLU A 73 7.84 0.67 -27.60
C GLU A 73 6.55 1.44 -27.37
N GLY A 74 6.64 2.57 -26.67
CA GLY A 74 5.51 3.45 -26.48
C GLY A 74 5.79 4.62 -25.56
N LYS A 75 4.74 5.39 -25.29
CA LYS A 75 4.78 6.50 -24.32
C LYS A 75 4.52 5.97 -22.92
N LEU A 76 5.42 6.22 -21.98
CA LEU A 76 5.20 5.88 -20.57
C LEU A 76 4.09 6.77 -20.02
N ASP A 77 2.93 6.20 -19.75
CA ASP A 77 1.74 6.92 -19.28
C ASP A 77 1.77 7.10 -17.76
N ASN A 78 2.03 6.02 -17.03
CA ASN A 78 2.08 6.04 -15.57
C ASN A 78 2.97 4.92 -15.01
N VAL A 79 3.35 5.08 -13.74
CA VAL A 79 4.20 4.14 -13.01
C VAL A 79 3.54 3.89 -11.66
N TYR A 80 3.37 2.61 -11.33
CA TYR A 80 2.82 2.13 -10.06
C TYR A 80 3.87 1.28 -9.35
N ILE A 81 3.55 0.84 -8.14
CA ILE A 81 4.47 0.06 -7.31
C ILE A 81 4.74 -1.35 -7.87
N ASP A 82 3.83 -1.88 -8.68
CA ASP A 82 3.83 -3.25 -9.18
C ASP A 82 3.87 -3.33 -10.72
N HIS A 83 3.45 -2.27 -11.42
CA HIS A 83 3.38 -2.22 -12.88
C HIS A 83 3.56 -0.82 -13.45
N ILE A 84 3.81 -0.74 -14.76
CA ILE A 84 3.77 0.51 -15.54
C ILE A 84 2.64 0.47 -16.56
N THR A 85 2.19 1.64 -17.00
CA THR A 85 1.30 1.77 -18.14
C THR A 85 2.03 2.39 -19.32
N LEU A 86 2.02 1.70 -20.46
CA LEU A 86 2.64 2.14 -21.71
C LEU A 86 1.56 2.32 -22.78
N ILE A 87 1.49 3.48 -23.41
CA ILE A 87 0.63 3.71 -24.57
C ILE A 87 1.41 3.34 -25.83
N SER A 88 1.00 2.26 -26.49
CA SER A 88 1.61 1.74 -27.72
C SER A 88 0.52 1.45 -28.75
N HIS A 89 0.69 1.96 -29.98
CA HIS A 89 -0.28 1.81 -31.08
C HIS A 89 -1.74 2.12 -30.67
N GLY A 90 -1.94 3.17 -29.86
CA GLY A 90 -3.27 3.59 -29.38
C GLY A 90 -3.87 2.69 -28.28
N LYS A 91 -3.16 1.64 -27.84
CA LYS A 91 -3.57 0.76 -26.74
C LYS A 91 -2.79 1.07 -25.49
N LYS A 92 -3.44 0.93 -24.34
CA LYS A 92 -2.82 1.05 -23.01
C LYS A 92 -2.40 -0.33 -22.52
N LEU A 93 -1.09 -0.57 -22.44
CA LEU A 93 -0.50 -1.81 -21.98
C LEU A 93 -0.15 -1.68 -20.49
N HIS A 94 -0.53 -2.68 -19.69
CA HIS A 94 -0.11 -2.79 -18.29
C HIS A 94 1.01 -3.83 -18.22
N ILE A 95 2.22 -3.41 -17.82
CA ILE A 95 3.42 -4.24 -17.82
C ILE A 95 3.88 -4.38 -16.38
N ARG A 96 3.97 -5.60 -15.88
CA ARG A 96 4.44 -5.87 -14.51
C ARG A 96 5.91 -5.50 -14.39
N ILE A 97 6.30 -4.85 -13.30
CA ILE A 97 7.68 -4.40 -13.09
C ILE A 97 8.65 -5.59 -13.05
N HIS A 98 8.25 -6.73 -12.47
CA HIS A 98 9.10 -7.92 -12.41
C HIS A 98 9.36 -8.60 -13.76
N GLU A 99 8.62 -8.24 -14.81
CA GLU A 99 8.87 -8.75 -16.17
C GLU A 99 9.78 -7.83 -16.98
N ILE A 100 10.15 -6.66 -16.43
CA ILE A 100 11.03 -5.70 -17.09
C ILE A 100 12.48 -6.08 -16.79
N VAL A 101 13.24 -6.36 -17.85
CA VAL A 101 14.69 -6.62 -17.75
C VAL A 101 15.44 -5.30 -17.70
N TYR A 102 15.13 -4.38 -18.61
CA TYR A 102 15.62 -3.00 -18.62
C TYR A 102 14.73 -2.10 -19.47
N PHE A 103 14.97 -0.79 -19.40
CA PHE A 103 14.36 0.18 -20.29
C PHE A 103 15.40 1.20 -20.77
N GLU A 104 15.15 1.79 -21.93
CA GLU A 104 15.95 2.88 -22.48
C GLU A 104 15.04 4.01 -22.98
N LYS A 105 15.58 5.22 -23.01
CA LYS A 105 14.92 6.35 -23.65
C LYS A 105 14.93 6.14 -25.17
N ALA A 106 13.77 6.33 -25.81
CA ALA A 106 13.65 6.26 -27.27
C ALA A 106 14.18 7.52 -27.96
#